data_AF-A0A928A3H7-F1
#
_entry.id   AF-A0A928A3H7-F1
#
_cell.length_a   1.000
_cell.length_b   1.000
_cell.length_c   1.000
_cell.angle_alpha   90.00
_cell.angle_beta   90.00
_cell.angle_gamma   90.00
#
_symmetry.space_group_name_H-M   'P 1'
#
loop_
_entity.id
_entity.type
_entity.pdbx_description
1 polymer ?
#
loop_
_entity_poly.entity_id
_entity_poly.type
_entity_poly.pdbx_seq_one_letter_code
_entity_poly.pdbx_strand_id
1 'polypeptide(L)' 'VTGLGLKEAKALVDGAPANVKEGVATAEAEEIKAKLEEAGASVTLK' A
#
# COMPACT_ATOMS: atom_id res chain seq x y z
N VAL A 1 8.36 -2.69 -0.17
CA VAL A 1 7.52 -1.49 -0.41
C VAL A 1 7.43 -0.61 0.83
N THR A 2 7.16 -1.13 2.02
CA THR A 2 7.12 -0.31 3.26
C THR A 2 8.15 -0.69 4.34
N GLY A 3 8.88 -1.80 4.19
CA GLY A 3 9.89 -2.23 5.18
C GLY A 3 9.31 -2.64 6.55
N LEU A 4 7.98 -2.70 6.67
CA LEU A 4 7.28 -3.10 7.89
C LEU A 4 7.44 -4.60 8.13
N GLY A 5 7.56 -5.00 9.40
CA GLY A 5 7.53 -6.39 9.81
C GLY A 5 6.16 -7.02 9.56
N LEU A 6 6.10 -8.36 9.47
CA LEU A 6 4.88 -9.09 9.08
C LEU A 6 3.65 -8.74 9.94
N LYS A 7 3.86 -8.49 11.24
CA LYS A 7 2.82 -8.06 12.19
C LYS A 7 2.34 -6.63 11.93
N GLU A 8 3.24 -5.71 11.62
CA GLU A 8 2.95 -4.30 11.38
C GLU A 8 2.27 -4.11 10.02
N ALA A 9 2.73 -4.85 9.01
CA ALA A 9 2.10 -4.91 7.69
C ALA A 9 0.66 -5.46 7.79
N LYS A 10 0.45 -6.50 8.61
CA LYS A 10 -0.89 -7.05 8.86
C LYS A 10 -1.80 -6.04 9.58
N ALA A 11 -1.29 -5.36 10.61
CA ALA A 11 -2.04 -4.33 11.32
C ALA A 11 -2.40 -3.13 10.42
N LEU A 12 -1.51 -2.75 9.49
CA LEU A 12 -1.76 -1.68 8.52
C LEU A 12 -2.89 -2.03 7.55
N VAL A 13 -2.89 -3.27 7.02
CA VAL A 13 -3.94 -3.74 6.09
C VAL A 13 -5.26 -3.96 6.82
N ASP A 14 -5.24 -4.55 8.02
CA ASP A 14 -6.44 -4.76 8.84
C ASP A 14 -7.03 -3.43 9.35
N GLY A 15 -6.20 -2.39 9.48
CA GLY A 15 -6.57 -1.05 9.94
C GLY A 15 -7.01 -0.08 8.83
N ALA A 16 -7.34 -0.57 7.63
CA ALA A 16 -7.79 0.27 6.53
C ALA A 16 -9.04 1.12 6.91
N PRO A 17 -9.13 2.41 6.50
CA PRO A 17 -8.23 3.10 5.56
C PRO A 17 -6.93 3.59 6.21
N ALA A 18 -5.78 3.18 5.66
CA ALA A 18 -4.45 3.56 6.13
C ALA A 18 -3.54 3.93 4.94
N ASN A 19 -2.66 4.91 5.14
CA ASN A 19 -1.76 5.37 4.08
C ASN A 19 -0.55 4.42 4.00
N VAL A 20 -0.41 3.74 2.84
CA VAL A 20 0.66 2.75 2.63
C VAL A 20 1.99 3.42 2.27
N LYS A 21 1.94 4.50 1.49
CA LYS A 21 3.11 5.33 1.16
C LYS A 21 2.65 6.72 0.70
N GLU A 22 3.34 7.78 1.12
CA GLU A 22 3.02 9.17 0.81
C GLU A 22 4.17 9.83 0.04
N GLY A 23 3.86 10.82 -0.81
CA GLY A 23 4.87 11.61 -1.53
C GLY A 23 5.65 10.84 -2.60
N VAL A 24 5.11 9.72 -3.08
CA VAL A 24 5.71 8.94 -4.18
C VAL A 24 5.39 9.57 -5.54
N ALA A 25 6.31 9.40 -6.48
CA ALA A 25 6.06 9.79 -7.87
C ALA A 25 4.89 8.98 -8.44
N THR A 26 4.13 9.56 -9.37
CA THR A 26 2.94 8.93 -9.97
C THR A 26 3.24 7.55 -10.55
N ALA A 27 4.40 7.38 -11.18
CA ALA A 27 4.86 6.08 -11.70
C ALA A 27 5.07 5.02 -10.60
N GLU A 28 5.64 5.42 -9.45
CA GLU A 28 5.83 4.52 -8.32
C GLU A 28 4.50 4.24 -7.60
N ALA A 29 3.60 5.22 -7.56
CA ALA A 29 2.26 5.08 -7.02
C ALA A 29 1.42 4.05 -7.82
N GLU A 30 1.50 4.10 -9.15
CA GLU A 30 0.84 3.12 -10.02
C GLU A 30 1.45 1.73 -9.88
N GLU A 31 2.77 1.61 -9.77
CA GLU A 31 3.44 0.32 -9.58
C GLU A 31 3.08 -0.32 -8.22
N ILE A 32 2.96 0.49 -7.16
CA ILE A 32 2.51 0.04 -5.84
C ILE A 32 1.03 -0.35 -5.87
N LYS A 33 0.20 0.45 -6.54
CA LYS A 33 -1.22 0.13 -6.74
C LYS A 33 -1.40 -1.19 -7.45
N ALA A 34 -0.70 -1.41 -8.57
CA ALA A 34 -0.77 -2.65 -9.33
C ALA A 34 -0.38 -3.87 -8.49
N LYS A 35 0.75 -3.79 -7.76
CA LYS A 35 1.21 -4.88 -6.88
C LYS A 35 0.25 -5.19 -5.73
N LEU A 36 -0.45 -4.18 -5.22
CA LEU A 36 -1.45 -4.36 -4.16
C LEU A 36 -2.79 -4.88 -4.71
N GLU A 37 -3.21 -4.43 -5.90
CA GLU A 37 -4.41 -4.93 -6.58
C GLU A 37 -4.26 -6.39 -7.04
N GLU A 38 -3.09 -6.80 -7.54
CA GLU A 38 -2.78 -8.21 -7.84
C GLU A 38 -2.83 -9.10 -6.57
N ALA A 39 -2.50 -8.52 -5.41
CA ALA A 39 -2.62 -9.19 -4.12
C ALA A 39 -4.05 -9.15 -3.54
N GLY A 40 -5.01 -8.56 -4.25
CA GLY A 40 -6.42 -8.46 -3.83
C GLY A 40 -6.75 -7.28 -2.92
N ALA A 41 -5.85 -6.30 -2.78
CA ALA A 41 -6.08 -5.07 -2.02
C ALA A 41 -6.57 -3.93 -2.94
N SER A 42 -7.43 -3.06 -2.42
CA SER A 42 -7.90 -1.87 -3.15
C SER A 42 -7.09 -0.64 -2.73
N VAL A 43 -6.45 0.04 -3.68
CA VAL A 43 -5.60 1.21 -3.42
C VAL A 43 -6.20 2.45 -4.08
N THR A 44 -6.51 3.44 -3.26
CA THR A 44 -6.96 4.76 -3.72
C THR A 44 -5.77 5.71 -3.74
N LEU A 45 -5.38 6.17 -4.94
CA LEU A 45 -4.41 7.24 -5.11
C LEU A 45 -5.10 8.59 -4.81
N LYS A 46 -4.53 9.38 -3.91
CA LYS A 46 -4.93 10.77 -3.62
C LYS A 46 -3.81 11.72 -4.02
#